data_AF-A0A3M2LNE2-F1
#
_entry.id   AF-A0A3M2LNE2-F1
#
_cell.length_a   1.000
_cell.length_b   1.000
_cell.length_c   1.000
_cell.angle_alpha   90.00
_cell.angle_beta   90.00
_cell.angle_gamma   90.00
#
_symmetry.space_group_name_H-M   'P 1'
#
loop_
_entity.id
_entity.type
_entity.pdbx_description
1 polymer ?
#
loop_
_entity_poly.entity_id
_entity_poly.type
_entity_poly.pdbx_seq_one_letter_code
_entity_poly.pdbx_strand_id
1 'polypeptide(L)'
;MALPQGERNRIREKADNLPQLPHLRPADPPRTYYCRDGSAGSMLVTMLSANRNLHSPVAAAMTLAWLTRGRMYVDASTLHSISGNRTDLKPRWLAGFATVLGIPAADLAAVTGIDLHEPPPPDDPPADDMAELLWACRRLTINQIDDLRLEAKTMLVEVPAGASDEDWNRVYRQSDGTWWGAPRRQ
;
A
#
# COMPACT_ATOMS: atom_id res chain seq x y z
N MET A 1 -1.72 10.33 4.49
CA MET A 1 -1.20 9.37 5.50
C MET A 1 -1.41 9.93 6.89
N ALA A 2 -1.72 9.07 7.86
CA ALA A 2 -2.19 9.47 9.18
C ALA A 2 -1.09 10.00 10.10
N LEU A 3 -0.06 9.19 10.37
CA LEU A 3 0.97 9.45 11.37
C LEU A 3 2.04 10.43 10.84
N PRO A 4 2.64 11.28 11.70
CA PRO A 4 3.79 12.09 11.33
C PRO A 4 5.03 11.23 11.08
N GLN A 5 6.07 11.81 10.46
CA GLN A 5 7.20 11.04 9.94
C GLN A 5 7.97 10.27 11.02
N GLY A 6 8.20 10.88 12.19
CA GLY A 6 8.92 10.21 13.28
C GLY A 6 8.21 8.94 13.77
N GLU A 7 6.88 9.02 13.90
CA GLU A 7 6.03 7.90 14.31
C GLU A 7 5.97 6.82 13.21
N ARG A 8 5.93 7.20 11.93
CA ARG A 8 6.05 6.24 10.80
C ARG A 8 7.39 5.51 10.80
N ASN A 9 8.49 6.25 10.97
CA ASN A 9 9.84 5.69 11.03
C ASN A 9 9.96 4.68 12.16
N ARG A 10 9.39 4.99 13.33
CA ARG A 10 9.38 4.08 14.48
C ARG A 10 8.65 2.78 14.19
N ILE A 11 7.49 2.83 13.52
CA ILE A 11 6.75 1.63 13.12
C ILE A 11 7.55 0.82 12.10
N ARG A 12 8.18 1.46 11.11
CA ARG A 12 9.05 0.81 10.11
C ARG A 12 10.24 0.14 10.78
N GLU A 13 10.99 0.85 11.62
CA GLU A 13 12.15 0.30 12.35
C GLU A 13 11.76 -0.89 13.21
N LYS A 14 10.60 -0.84 13.89
CA LYS A 14 10.11 -2.00 14.62
C LYS A 14 9.79 -3.16 13.68
N ALA A 15 9.10 -2.88 12.56
CA ALA A 15 8.78 -3.88 11.55
C ALA A 15 10.04 -4.52 10.95
N ASP A 16 11.16 -3.80 10.85
CA ASP A 16 12.46 -4.28 10.36
C ASP A 16 13.27 -5.04 11.42
N ASN A 17 13.09 -4.73 12.70
CA ASN A 17 13.81 -5.38 13.80
C ASN A 17 13.09 -6.60 14.40
N LEU A 18 11.81 -6.82 14.07
CA LEU A 18 11.10 -8.01 14.54
C LEU A 18 11.77 -9.29 14.00
N PRO A 19 11.93 -10.35 14.81
CA PRO A 19 12.48 -11.60 14.32
C PRO A 19 11.53 -12.21 13.28
N GLN A 20 12.09 -12.80 12.23
CA GLN A 20 11.30 -13.59 11.30
C GLN A 20 10.96 -14.92 11.98
N LEU A 21 9.73 -15.05 12.46
CA LEU A 21 9.25 -16.30 13.02
C LEU A 21 8.94 -17.29 11.89
N PRO A 22 9.13 -18.61 12.09
CA PRO A 22 8.77 -19.60 11.09
C PRO A 22 7.31 -19.40 10.69
N HIS A 23 7.05 -19.25 9.39
CA HIS A 23 5.68 -19.28 8.90
C HIS A 23 5.15 -20.70 9.17
N LEU A 24 4.17 -20.81 10.09
CA LEU A 24 3.55 -22.09 10.46
C LEU A 24 2.85 -22.78 9.28
N ARG A 25 2.68 -22.06 8.16
CA ARG A 25 2.20 -22.56 6.88
C ARG A 25 3.14 -22.06 5.78
N PRO A 26 3.39 -22.84 4.73
CA PRO A 26 4.01 -22.33 3.51
C PRO A 26 3.27 -21.06 3.07
N ALA A 27 3.99 -20.10 2.49
CA ALA A 27 3.35 -18.96 1.83
C ALA A 27 2.24 -19.50 0.93
N ASP A 28 1.02 -18.98 1.08
CA ASP A 28 -0.12 -19.40 0.27
C ASP A 28 0.36 -19.43 -1.19
N PRO A 29 0.16 -20.56 -1.93
CA PRO A 29 0.45 -20.56 -3.35
C PRO A 29 -0.30 -19.35 -3.96
N PRO A 30 0.33 -18.61 -4.89
CA PRO A 30 -0.28 -17.40 -5.44
C PRO A 30 -1.70 -17.73 -5.86
N ARG A 31 -2.65 -17.07 -5.18
CA ARG A 31 -4.06 -17.49 -5.20
C ARG A 31 -4.55 -17.56 -6.64
N THR A 32 -5.42 -18.52 -6.92
CA THR A 32 -6.00 -18.83 -8.25
C THR A 32 -6.73 -17.66 -8.94
N TYR A 33 -6.85 -16.50 -8.29
CA TYR A 33 -7.40 -15.28 -8.87
C TYR A 33 -6.49 -14.59 -9.88
N TYR A 34 -5.20 -14.94 -9.92
CA TYR A 34 -4.22 -14.35 -10.82
C TYR A 34 -4.04 -15.23 -12.06
N CYS A 35 -4.48 -14.73 -13.21
CA CYS A 35 -4.30 -15.43 -14.48
C CYS A 35 -2.81 -15.46 -14.81
N ARG A 36 -2.17 -16.63 -14.85
CA ARG A 36 -0.76 -16.77 -15.26
C ARG A 36 -0.63 -16.80 -16.78
N ASP A 37 -1.16 -15.80 -17.45
CA ASP A 37 -1.01 -15.67 -18.91
C ASP A 37 0.37 -15.10 -19.32
N GLY A 38 1.18 -14.67 -18.34
CA GLY A 38 2.51 -14.10 -18.56
C GLY A 38 2.48 -12.63 -18.99
N SER A 39 1.31 -11.97 -18.97
CA SER A 39 1.18 -10.56 -19.29
C SER A 39 1.82 -9.66 -18.24
N ALA A 40 2.20 -8.44 -18.64
CA ALA A 40 2.68 -7.40 -17.74
C ALA A 40 1.65 -7.09 -16.63
N GLY A 41 0.35 -7.04 -16.98
CA GLY A 41 -0.74 -6.84 -16.03
C GLY A 41 -0.80 -7.94 -14.97
N SER A 42 -0.71 -9.21 -15.38
CA SER A 42 -0.63 -10.36 -14.47
C SER A 42 0.57 -10.26 -13.53
N MET A 43 1.75 -9.95 -14.06
CA MET A 43 2.97 -9.80 -13.28
C MET A 43 2.81 -8.72 -12.20
N LEU A 44 2.36 -7.51 -12.56
CA LEU A 44 2.22 -6.40 -11.61
C LEU A 44 1.18 -6.67 -10.52
N VAL A 45 0.03 -7.24 -10.89
CA VAL A 45 -1.01 -7.60 -9.91
C VAL A 45 -0.52 -8.73 -8.99
N THR A 46 0.27 -9.67 -9.51
CA THR A 46 0.90 -10.72 -8.70
C THR A 46 1.92 -10.13 -7.73
N MET A 47 2.81 -9.24 -8.18
CA MET A 47 3.77 -8.55 -7.32
C MET A 47 3.05 -7.75 -6.23
N LEU A 48 2.03 -6.99 -6.59
CA LEU A 48 1.24 -6.22 -5.62
C LEU A 48 0.62 -7.13 -4.56
N SER A 49 0.04 -8.26 -4.96
CA SER A 49 -0.70 -9.11 -4.03
C SER A 49 0.19 -10.01 -3.18
N ALA A 50 1.20 -10.61 -3.80
CA ALA A 50 2.08 -11.59 -3.17
C ALA A 50 3.30 -10.94 -2.50
N ASN A 51 3.89 -9.91 -3.12
CA ASN A 51 5.13 -9.30 -2.62
C ASN A 51 4.89 -8.13 -1.66
N ARG A 52 3.69 -7.56 -1.61
CA ARG A 52 3.32 -6.48 -0.66
C ARG A 52 2.33 -6.93 0.42
N ASN A 53 2.18 -8.24 0.63
CA ASN A 53 1.36 -8.83 1.69
C ASN A 53 -0.13 -8.41 1.66
N LEU A 54 -0.65 -8.04 0.49
CA LEU A 54 -2.02 -7.53 0.36
C LEU A 54 -3.05 -8.67 0.26
N HIS A 55 -2.69 -9.80 -0.38
CA HIS A 55 -3.42 -11.08 -0.48
C HIS A 55 -4.93 -11.03 -0.84
N SER A 56 -5.47 -9.84 -1.09
CA SER A 56 -6.87 -9.51 -1.34
C SER A 56 -6.92 -8.43 -2.41
N PRO A 57 -7.66 -8.63 -3.52
CA PRO A 57 -7.86 -7.61 -4.54
C PRO A 57 -8.46 -6.30 -3.98
N VAL A 58 -9.29 -6.39 -2.95
CA VAL A 58 -9.87 -5.20 -2.29
C VAL A 58 -8.78 -4.42 -1.54
N ALA A 59 -7.93 -5.12 -0.76
CA ALA A 59 -6.83 -4.47 -0.07
C ALA A 59 -5.83 -3.84 -1.05
N ALA A 60 -5.57 -4.51 -2.18
CA ALA A 60 -4.72 -4.01 -3.24
C ALA A 60 -5.28 -2.74 -3.90
N ALA A 61 -6.57 -2.75 -4.27
CA ALA A 61 -7.27 -1.59 -4.80
C ALA A 61 -7.26 -0.41 -3.83
N MET A 62 -7.56 -0.65 -2.55
CA MET A 62 -7.52 0.39 -1.51
C MET A 62 -6.11 0.94 -1.30
N THR A 63 -5.09 0.09 -1.32
CA THR A 63 -3.69 0.52 -1.16
C THR A 63 -3.24 1.38 -2.34
N LEU A 64 -3.59 1.00 -3.57
CA LEU A 64 -3.37 1.82 -4.77
C LEU A 64 -4.05 3.18 -4.62
N ALA A 65 -5.33 3.21 -4.24
CA ALA A 65 -6.05 4.46 -4.04
C ALA A 65 -5.41 5.34 -2.96
N TRP A 66 -5.02 4.78 -1.81
CA TRP A 66 -4.45 5.54 -0.71
C TRP A 66 -3.04 6.06 -0.99
N LEU A 67 -2.13 5.21 -1.47
CA LEU A 67 -0.73 5.60 -1.70
C LEU A 67 -0.59 6.51 -2.93
N THR A 68 -1.51 6.43 -3.89
CA THR A 68 -1.49 7.35 -5.05
C THR A 68 -2.32 8.61 -4.85
N ARG A 69 -2.84 8.85 -3.63
CA ARG A 69 -3.73 9.98 -3.30
C ARG A 69 -4.94 10.08 -4.24
N GLY A 70 -5.53 8.94 -4.57
CA GLY A 70 -6.70 8.83 -5.44
C GLY A 70 -6.41 8.87 -6.95
N ARG A 71 -5.16 9.10 -7.38
CA ARG A 71 -4.81 9.10 -8.81
C ARG A 71 -5.04 7.75 -9.49
N MET A 72 -4.87 6.66 -8.74
CA MET A 72 -5.24 5.31 -9.16
C MET A 72 -6.36 4.76 -8.27
N TYR A 73 -7.58 5.15 -8.59
CA TYR A 73 -8.80 4.60 -7.99
C TYR A 73 -9.39 3.54 -8.92
N VAL A 74 -9.24 2.26 -8.56
CA VAL A 74 -9.75 1.12 -9.31
C VAL A 74 -10.48 0.17 -8.37
N ASP A 75 -11.47 -0.57 -8.88
CA ASP A 75 -12.11 -1.64 -8.12
C ASP A 75 -11.34 -2.96 -8.21
N ALA A 76 -11.69 -3.90 -7.32
CA ALA A 76 -11.11 -5.24 -7.30
C ALA A 76 -11.31 -6.00 -8.63
N SER A 77 -12.45 -5.81 -9.30
CA SER A 77 -12.74 -6.42 -10.60
C SER A 77 -11.83 -5.90 -11.71
N THR A 78 -11.42 -4.63 -11.66
CA THR A 78 -10.51 -4.01 -12.61
C THR A 78 -9.12 -4.61 -12.46
N LEU A 79 -8.64 -4.80 -11.22
CA LEU A 79 -7.38 -5.51 -10.98
C LEU A 79 -7.42 -6.96 -11.49
N HIS A 80 -8.55 -7.64 -11.34
CA HIS A 80 -8.74 -8.98 -11.90
C HIS A 80 -8.73 -8.95 -13.44
N SER A 81 -9.39 -7.98 -14.07
CA SER A 81 -9.39 -7.82 -15.53
C SER A 81 -8.00 -7.46 -16.09
N ILE A 82 -7.23 -6.61 -15.40
CA ILE A 82 -5.83 -6.31 -15.74
C ILE A 82 -4.99 -7.59 -15.62
N SER A 83 -5.17 -8.35 -14.53
CA SER A 83 -4.42 -9.60 -14.33
C SER A 83 -4.75 -10.66 -15.37
N GLY A 84 -5.98 -10.68 -15.89
CA GLY A 84 -6.43 -11.63 -16.92
C GLY A 84 -6.30 -11.11 -18.35
N ASN A 85 -5.57 -10.02 -18.56
CA ASN A 85 -5.39 -9.36 -19.86
C ASN A 85 -6.72 -9.05 -20.59
N ARG A 86 -7.81 -8.83 -19.83
CA ARG A 86 -9.12 -8.41 -20.33
C ARG A 86 -9.25 -6.88 -20.37
N THR A 87 -8.29 -6.19 -19.78
CA THR A 87 -8.21 -4.73 -19.79
C THR A 87 -6.75 -4.36 -19.90
N ASP A 88 -6.44 -3.55 -20.91
CA ASP A 88 -5.07 -3.11 -21.15
C ASP A 88 -4.54 -2.30 -19.96
N LEU A 89 -3.31 -2.61 -19.57
CA LEU A 89 -2.58 -1.86 -18.58
C LEU A 89 -2.23 -0.48 -19.14
N LYS A 90 -2.95 0.55 -18.68
CA LYS A 90 -2.73 1.93 -19.14
C LYS A 90 -1.44 2.50 -18.57
N PRO A 91 -0.67 3.33 -19.31
CA PRO A 91 0.55 3.98 -18.81
C PRO A 91 0.35 4.69 -17.46
N ARG A 92 -0.76 5.41 -17.29
CA ARG A 92 -1.11 6.10 -16.04
C ARG A 92 -1.25 5.18 -14.82
N TRP A 93 -1.57 3.90 -15.03
CA TRP A 93 -1.66 2.92 -13.94
C TRP A 93 -0.28 2.37 -13.54
N LEU A 94 0.68 2.40 -14.46
CA LEU A 94 2.05 1.94 -14.19
C LEU A 94 2.71 2.75 -13.07
N ALA A 95 2.50 4.07 -13.05
CA ALA A 95 2.97 4.93 -11.96
C ALA A 95 2.35 4.54 -10.60
N GLY A 96 1.07 4.14 -10.57
CA GLY A 96 0.43 3.69 -9.33
C GLY A 96 0.98 2.36 -8.84
N PHE A 97 1.24 1.42 -9.75
CA PHE A 97 1.96 0.18 -9.41
C PHE A 97 3.37 0.48 -8.92
N ALA A 98 4.12 1.36 -9.59
CA ALA A 98 5.45 1.80 -9.20
C ALA A 98 5.48 2.31 -7.76
N THR A 99 4.54 3.21 -7.40
CA THR A 99 4.40 3.76 -6.05
C THR A 99 4.19 2.66 -5.00
N VAL A 100 3.21 1.76 -5.17
CA VAL A 100 2.94 0.74 -4.13
C VAL A 100 4.03 -0.33 -4.08
N LEU A 101 4.63 -0.64 -5.23
CA LEU A 101 5.74 -1.57 -5.32
C LEU A 101 7.06 -0.93 -4.87
N GLY A 102 7.17 0.39 -4.67
CA GLY A 102 8.45 1.03 -4.36
C GLY A 102 9.52 0.71 -5.41
N ILE A 103 9.14 0.63 -6.68
CA ILE A 103 10.03 0.38 -7.82
C ILE A 103 9.94 1.62 -8.73
N PRO A 104 11.06 2.16 -9.22
CA PRO A 104 11.02 3.28 -10.15
C PRO A 104 10.11 3.00 -11.36
N ALA A 105 9.27 3.97 -11.72
CA ALA A 105 8.32 3.80 -12.83
C ALA A 105 9.04 3.52 -14.17
N ALA A 106 10.21 4.11 -14.37
CA ALA A 106 11.06 3.86 -15.54
C ALA A 106 11.54 2.40 -15.62
N ASP A 107 11.88 1.78 -14.50
CA ASP A 107 12.28 0.37 -14.45
C ASP A 107 11.10 -0.54 -14.78
N LEU A 108 9.92 -0.24 -14.23
CA LEU A 108 8.70 -0.97 -14.60
C LEU A 108 8.34 -0.77 -16.07
N ALA A 109 8.53 0.43 -16.63
CA ALA A 109 8.31 0.71 -18.05
C ALA A 109 9.24 -0.15 -18.92
N ALA A 110 10.52 -0.21 -18.58
CA ALA A 110 11.51 -1.03 -19.28
C ALA A 110 11.16 -2.52 -19.24
N VAL A 111 10.71 -3.04 -18.10
CA VAL A 111 10.35 -4.47 -17.96
C VAL A 111 9.03 -4.81 -18.65
N THR A 112 8.06 -3.89 -18.62
CA THR A 112 6.72 -4.13 -19.20
C THR A 112 6.60 -3.75 -20.66
N GLY A 113 7.55 -2.98 -21.21
CA GLY A 113 7.49 -2.42 -22.55
C GLY A 113 6.44 -1.32 -22.72
N ILE A 114 5.89 -0.80 -21.62
CA ILE A 114 4.86 0.24 -21.64
C ILE A 114 5.54 1.61 -21.59
N ASP A 115 5.26 2.44 -22.59
CA ASP A 115 5.79 3.79 -22.67
C ASP A 115 5.10 4.73 -21.66
N LEU A 116 5.90 5.47 -20.91
CA LEU A 116 5.43 6.52 -19.99
C LEU A 116 5.35 7.83 -20.78
N HIS A 117 4.20 8.09 -21.39
CA HIS A 117 3.98 9.34 -22.13
C HIS A 117 4.00 10.60 -21.24
N GLU A 118 3.85 10.44 -19.93
CA GLU A 118 3.92 11.51 -18.94
C GLU A 118 5.08 11.26 -17.98
N PRO A 119 5.83 12.30 -17.57
CA PRO A 119 6.83 12.16 -16.54
C PRO A 119 6.19 11.59 -15.27
N PRO A 120 6.90 10.73 -14.52
CA PRO A 120 6.37 10.18 -13.29
C PRO A 120 5.99 11.33 -12.34
N PRO A 121 4.95 11.14 -11.51
CA PRO A 121 4.61 12.13 -10.51
C PRO A 121 5.82 12.41 -9.60
N PRO A 122 5.90 13.61 -9.00
CA PRO A 122 6.97 13.92 -8.06
C PRO A 122 7.03 12.90 -6.94
N ASP A 123 8.24 12.69 -6.41
CA ASP A 123 8.49 11.82 -5.27
C ASP A 123 7.49 12.10 -4.14
N ASP A 124 6.93 11.05 -3.57
CA ASP A 124 6.00 11.10 -2.46
C ASP A 124 6.62 10.32 -1.30
N PRO A 125 7.50 10.95 -0.49
CA PRO A 125 8.20 10.26 0.60
C PRO A 125 7.25 9.49 1.54
N PRO A 126 6.06 10.03 1.88
CA PRO A 126 5.01 9.23 2.53
C PRO A 126 4.68 7.91 1.82
N ALA A 127 4.48 7.92 0.51
CA ALA A 127 4.16 6.70 -0.23
C ALA A 127 5.33 5.71 -0.24
N ASP A 128 6.57 6.21 -0.34
CA ASP A 128 7.79 5.40 -0.29
C ASP A 128 7.97 4.73 1.08
N ASP A 129 7.81 5.49 2.17
CA ASP A 129 7.81 4.96 3.54
C ASP A 129 6.85 3.77 3.67
N MET A 130 5.67 3.85 3.02
CA MET A 130 4.65 2.80 3.07
C MET A 130 4.92 1.63 2.15
N ALA A 131 5.49 1.85 0.98
CA ALA A 131 5.95 0.76 0.13
C ALA A 131 7.01 -0.07 0.86
N GLU A 132 7.94 0.58 1.57
CA GLU A 132 8.93 -0.07 2.43
C GLU A 132 8.29 -0.82 3.61
N LEU A 133 7.35 -0.20 4.33
CA LEU A 133 6.66 -0.87 5.43
C LEU A 133 5.87 -2.11 4.95
N LEU A 134 5.16 -2.01 3.83
CA LEU A 134 4.46 -3.15 3.23
C LEU A 134 5.42 -4.28 2.85
N TRP A 135 6.62 -3.94 2.38
CA TRP A 135 7.67 -4.91 2.10
C TRP A 135 8.22 -5.55 3.38
N ALA A 136 8.50 -4.76 4.42
CA ALA A 136 8.98 -5.26 5.71
C ALA A 136 7.96 -6.23 6.33
N CYS A 137 6.67 -5.89 6.29
CA CYS A 137 5.58 -6.70 6.82
C CYS A 137 5.44 -8.08 6.16
N ARG A 138 5.95 -8.29 4.93
CA ARG A 138 5.84 -9.58 4.22
C ARG A 138 6.49 -10.76 4.96
N ARG A 139 7.48 -10.47 5.81
CA ARG A 139 8.23 -11.48 6.58
C ARG A 139 7.61 -11.74 7.96
N LEU A 140 6.59 -10.98 8.32
CA LEU A 140 5.98 -11.00 9.64
C LEU A 140 4.77 -11.94 9.64
N THR A 141 4.52 -12.53 10.80
CA THR A 141 3.29 -13.29 11.08
C THR A 141 2.10 -12.35 11.28
N ILE A 142 0.88 -12.90 11.22
CA ILE A 142 -0.34 -12.12 11.47
C ILE A 142 -0.33 -11.48 12.86
N ASN A 143 0.14 -12.19 13.89
CA ASN A 143 0.23 -11.67 15.25
C ASN A 143 1.20 -10.46 15.33
N GLN A 144 2.36 -10.55 14.67
CA GLN A 144 3.31 -9.45 14.62
C GLN A 144 2.74 -8.23 13.88
N ILE A 145 1.96 -8.45 12.82
CA ILE A 145 1.26 -7.37 12.10
C ILE A 145 0.18 -6.74 12.99
N ASP A 146 -0.57 -7.54 13.75
CA ASP A 146 -1.58 -7.04 14.67
C ASP A 146 -0.95 -6.23 15.82
N ASP A 147 0.20 -6.65 16.34
CA ASP A 147 0.97 -5.88 17.34
C ASP A 147 1.45 -4.54 16.78
N LEU A 148 1.98 -4.51 15.56
CA LEU A 148 2.38 -3.27 14.87
C LEU A 148 1.18 -2.36 14.63
N ARG A 149 0.04 -2.93 14.22
CA ARG A 149 -1.20 -2.19 14.01
C ARG A 149 -1.71 -1.59 15.31
N LEU A 150 -1.65 -2.34 16.41
CA LEU A 150 -2.06 -1.86 17.73
C LEU A 150 -1.16 -0.71 18.18
N GLU A 151 0.16 -0.85 18.06
CA GLU A 151 1.09 0.22 18.40
C GLU A 151 0.85 1.48 17.53
N ALA A 152 0.70 1.33 16.22
CA ALA A 152 0.39 2.45 15.33
C ALA A 152 -0.93 3.16 15.73
N LYS A 153 -1.94 2.41 16.20
CA LYS A 153 -3.18 3.00 16.73
C LYS A 153 -2.95 3.76 18.02
N THR A 154 -2.09 3.29 18.92
CA THR A 154 -1.78 4.01 20.17
C THR A 154 -1.03 5.32 19.94
N MET A 155 -0.42 5.51 18.77
CA MET A 155 0.22 6.77 18.37
C MET A 155 -0.79 7.80 17.85
N LEU A 156 -2.04 7.39 17.55
CA LEU A 156 -3.11 8.31 17.20
C LEU A 156 -3.66 8.95 18.47
N VAL A 157 -4.02 10.23 18.36
CA VAL A 157 -4.63 10.99 19.44
C VAL A 157 -6.04 11.40 19.04
N GLU A 158 -6.86 11.71 20.05
CA GLU A 158 -8.17 12.29 19.85
C GLU A 158 -8.04 13.62 19.11
N VAL A 159 -8.79 13.77 18.02
CA VAL A 159 -8.85 15.01 17.25
C VAL A 159 -9.81 15.97 17.95
N PRO A 160 -9.36 17.17 18.35
CA PRO A 160 -10.21 18.14 19.05
C PRO A 160 -11.48 18.48 18.26
N ALA A 161 -12.59 18.65 18.98
CA ALA A 161 -13.83 19.15 18.40
C ALA A 161 -13.61 20.53 17.77
N GLY A 162 -13.81 20.65 16.46
CA GLY A 162 -13.59 21.88 15.70
C GLY A 162 -12.22 22.03 15.04
N ALA A 163 -11.34 21.02 15.15
CA ALA A 163 -10.07 21.04 14.41
C ALA A 163 -10.27 21.15 12.88
N SER A 164 -9.42 21.90 12.19
CA SER A 164 -9.44 21.99 10.72
C SER A 164 -8.92 20.70 10.09
N ASP A 165 -9.44 20.34 8.91
CA ASP A 165 -8.87 19.27 8.06
C ASP A 165 -7.46 19.61 7.54
N GLU A 166 -7.08 20.89 7.58
CA GLU A 166 -5.74 21.35 7.20
C GLU A 166 -4.69 21.01 8.25
N ASP A 167 -5.08 21.04 9.53
CA ASP A 167 -4.19 20.83 10.68
C ASP A 167 -4.15 19.37 11.14
N TRP A 168 -5.12 18.55 10.71
CA TRP A 168 -5.31 17.19 11.22
C TRP A 168 -5.57 16.15 10.13
N ASN A 169 -4.89 15.01 10.24
CA ASN A 169 -5.25 13.81 9.50
C ASN A 169 -6.26 12.98 10.30
N ARG A 170 -7.55 13.14 10.00
CA ARG A 170 -8.61 12.26 10.54
C ARG A 170 -8.51 10.87 9.92
N VAL A 171 -8.54 9.82 10.75
CA VAL A 171 -8.27 8.44 10.31
C VAL A 171 -9.49 7.56 10.44
N TYR A 172 -10.06 7.49 11.63
CA TYR A 172 -11.29 6.74 11.87
C TYR A 172 -12.12 7.40 12.96
N ARG A 173 -13.41 7.16 12.86
CA ARG A 173 -14.41 7.63 13.81
C ARG A 173 -14.85 6.46 14.68
N GLN A 174 -14.81 6.62 15.99
CA GLN A 174 -15.38 5.65 16.91
C GLN A 174 -16.92 5.79 16.95
N SER A 175 -17.58 4.76 17.48
CA SER A 175 -19.05 4.69 17.54
C SER A 175 -19.69 5.79 18.40
N ASP A 176 -18.94 6.34 19.35
CA ASP A 176 -19.30 7.50 20.17
C ASP A 176 -19.23 8.84 19.41
N GLY A 177 -18.72 8.81 18.16
CA GLY A 177 -18.57 9.97 17.30
C GLY A 177 -17.18 10.61 17.31
N THR A 178 -16.27 10.14 18.17
CA THR A 178 -14.92 10.69 18.37
C THR A 178 -14.02 10.40 17.18
N TRP A 179 -13.33 11.42 16.66
CA TRP A 179 -12.34 11.26 15.60
C TRP A 179 -10.96 11.02 16.18
N TRP A 180 -10.26 10.01 15.65
CA TRP A 180 -8.87 9.74 15.98
C TRP A 180 -7.98 10.08 14.78
N GLY A 181 -6.83 10.67 15.07
CA GLY A 181 -5.93 11.16 14.04
C GLY A 181 -4.56 11.54 14.55
N ALA A 182 -3.81 12.23 13.70
CA ALA A 182 -2.59 12.90 14.12
C ALA A 182 -2.47 14.27 13.46
N PRO A 183 -1.82 15.23 14.12
CA PRO A 183 -1.62 16.56 13.57
C PRO A 183 -0.74 16.50 12.32
N ARG A 184 -1.12 17.28 11.31
CA ARG A 184 -0.27 17.61 10.17
C ARG A 184 0.78 18.60 10.66
N ARG A 185 1.84 18.11 11.32
CA ARG A 185 2.98 18.97 11.67
C ARG A 185 3.55 19.56 10.39
N GLN A 186 3.67 20.89 10.35
CA GLN A 186 4.40 21.64 9.30
C GLN A 186 5.88 21.28 9.32
#